data_AF-A0A2H0FJW8-F1
#
_entry.id   AF-A0A2H0FJW8-F1
#
_cell.length_a   1.000
_cell.length_b   1.000
_cell.length_c   1.000
_cell.angle_alpha   90.00
_cell.angle_beta   90.00
_cell.angle_gamma   90.00
#
_symmetry.space_group_name_H-M   'P 1'
#
loop_
_entity.id
_entity.type
_entity.pdbx_description
1 polymer ?
#
loop_
_entity_poly.entity_id
_entity_poly.type
_entity_poly.pdbx_seq_one_letter_code
_entity_poly.pdbx_strand_id
1 'polypeptide(L)'
;MVKKIYMPITKSAKKALRQSERRKIRNIQRKEKIKSLLKEVKGLVSQEKIEGAKKLLPQVYELLDKAVKTGLIKKNTASRKKSRMARLISRIELGSKSQQ
;
A
#
# COMPACT_ATOMS: atom_id res chain seq x y z
N MET A 1 -19.68 18.01 23.69
CA MET A 1 -19.04 16.90 22.94
C MET A 1 -20.14 16.02 22.36
N VAL A 2 -20.68 16.39 21.18
CA VAL A 2 -21.89 15.77 20.65
C VAL A 2 -21.54 14.41 20.05
N LYS A 3 -21.84 13.35 20.78
CA LYS A 3 -21.83 11.97 20.28
C LYS A 3 -22.87 11.91 19.17
N LYS A 4 -22.47 12.09 17.91
CA LYS A 4 -23.37 11.91 16.76
C LYS A 4 -23.63 10.42 16.64
N ILE A 5 -24.62 9.93 17.39
CA ILE A 5 -25.08 8.55 17.39
C ILE A 5 -25.69 8.32 16.02
N TYR A 6 -24.93 7.72 15.11
CA TYR A 6 -25.46 7.20 13.86
C TYR A 6 -26.32 6.00 14.21
N MET A 7 -27.55 6.24 14.70
CA MET A 7 -28.47 5.20 15.15
C MET A 7 -29.12 4.61 13.91
N PRO A 8 -28.72 3.41 13.45
CA PRO A 8 -29.27 2.86 12.23
C PRO A 8 -30.71 2.43 12.55
N ILE A 9 -31.67 3.01 11.85
CA ILE A 9 -33.11 2.82 12.14
C ILE A 9 -33.54 1.41 11.72
N THR A 10 -33.11 0.96 10.54
CA THR A 10 -33.49 -0.34 9.97
C THR A 10 -32.55 -1.47 10.40
N LYS A 11 -33.07 -2.71 10.46
CA LYS A 11 -32.28 -3.91 10.78
C LYS A 11 -31.09 -4.10 9.82
N SER A 12 -31.28 -3.78 8.54
CA SER A 12 -30.23 -3.83 7.51
C SER A 12 -29.11 -2.81 7.77
N ALA A 13 -29.46 -1.57 8.16
CA ALA A 13 -28.48 -0.54 8.47
C ALA A 13 -27.63 -0.89 9.70
N LYS A 14 -28.25 -1.48 10.76
CA LYS A 14 -27.51 -1.96 11.94
C LYS A 14 -26.50 -3.06 11.57
N LYS A 15 -26.88 -3.97 10.67
CA LYS A 15 -25.98 -5.01 10.15
C LYS A 15 -24.85 -4.42 9.31
N ALA A 16 -25.17 -3.47 8.42
CA ALA A 16 -24.18 -2.80 7.58
C ALA A 16 -23.12 -2.05 8.40
N LEU A 17 -23.52 -1.37 9.48
CA LEU A 17 -22.60 -0.67 10.39
C LEU A 17 -21.58 -1.65 11.01
N ARG A 18 -22.06 -2.76 11.61
CA ARG A 18 -21.17 -3.78 12.18
C ARG A 18 -20.23 -4.39 11.13
N GLN A 19 -20.72 -4.64 9.93
CA GLN A 19 -19.89 -5.16 8.84
C GLN A 19 -18.83 -4.15 8.39
N SER A 20 -19.21 -2.87 8.30
CA SER A 20 -18.32 -1.77 7.92
C SER A 20 -17.16 -1.63 8.90
N GLU A 21 -17.44 -1.62 10.21
CA GLU A 21 -16.42 -1.53 11.26
C GLU A 21 -15.40 -2.68 11.17
N ARG A 22 -15.89 -3.93 11.05
CA ARG A 22 -15.03 -5.11 10.90
C ARG A 22 -14.20 -5.07 9.61
N ARG A 23 -14.74 -4.54 8.52
CA ARG A 23 -14.01 -4.36 7.26
C ARG A 23 -12.98 -3.24 7.38
N LYS A 24 -13.33 -2.13 8.05
CA LYS A 24 -12.45 -0.97 8.27
C LYS A 24 -11.18 -1.38 9.00
N ILE A 25 -11.28 -2.11 10.10
CA ILE A 25 -10.11 -2.58 10.87
C ILE A 25 -9.15 -3.38 9.99
N ARG A 26 -9.66 -4.39 9.26
CA ARG A 26 -8.83 -5.22 8.36
C ARG A 26 -8.21 -4.41 7.22
N ASN A 27 -8.94 -3.44 6.67
CA ASN A 27 -8.46 -2.60 5.59
C ASN A 27 -7.36 -1.63 6.06
N ILE A 28 -7.47 -1.10 7.28
CA ILE A 28 -6.44 -0.24 7.89
C ILE A 28 -5.14 -1.03 8.02
N GLN A 29 -5.16 -2.20 8.65
CA GLN A 29 -3.98 -3.04 8.84
C GLN A 29 -3.26 -3.36 7.52
N ARG A 30 -4.02 -3.75 6.49
CA ARG A 30 -3.45 -4.03 5.15
C ARG A 30 -2.86 -2.78 4.50
N LYS A 31 -3.53 -1.63 4.63
CA LYS A 31 -3.08 -0.35 4.07
C LYS A 31 -1.80 0.12 4.75
N GLU A 32 -1.71 -0.04 6.07
CA GLU A 32 -0.52 0.28 6.86
C GLU A 32 0.65 -0.60 6.48
N LYS A 33 0.45 -1.93 6.36
CA LYS A 33 1.49 -2.86 5.89
C LYS A 33 2.05 -2.50 4.51
N ILE A 34 1.19 -2.09 3.57
CA ILE A 34 1.64 -1.61 2.25
C ILE A 34 2.40 -0.28 2.39
N LYS A 35 1.92 0.63 3.25
CA LYS A 35 2.55 1.93 3.45
C LYS A 35 3.93 1.81 4.10
N SER A 36 4.10 0.93 5.09
CA SER A 36 5.36 0.68 5.78
C SER A 36 6.40 0.13 4.81
N LEU A 37 6.06 -0.92 4.05
CA LEU A 37 6.99 -1.52 3.09
C LEU A 37 7.39 -0.53 1.98
N LEU A 38 6.44 0.28 1.48
CA LEU A 38 6.75 1.34 0.52
C LEU A 38 7.66 2.42 1.11
N LYS A 39 7.56 2.71 2.41
CA LYS A 39 8.43 3.67 3.09
C LYS A 39 9.83 3.09 3.26
N GLU A 40 9.94 1.82 3.60
CA GLU A 40 11.20 1.10 3.74
C GLU A 40 11.98 1.07 2.42
N VAL A 41 11.33 0.68 1.31
CA VAL A 41 11.96 0.70 -0.02
C VAL A 41 12.44 2.11 -0.38
N LYS A 42 11.63 3.14 -0.12
CA LYS A 42 12.06 4.54 -0.34
C LYS A 42 13.24 4.93 0.54
N GLY A 43 13.28 4.50 1.80
CA GLY A 43 14.38 4.77 2.72
C GLY A 43 15.69 4.12 2.26
N LEU A 44 15.65 2.85 1.84
CA LEU A 44 16.82 2.16 1.27
C LEU A 44 17.33 2.84 0.00
N VAL A 45 16.40 3.29 -0.83
CA VAL A 45 16.74 4.04 -2.03
C VAL A 45 17.40 5.38 -1.72
N SER A 46 16.90 6.12 -0.73
CA SER A 46 17.55 7.36 -0.27
C SER A 46 18.92 7.13 0.37
N GLN A 47 19.21 5.92 0.84
CA GLN A 47 20.51 5.50 1.37
C GLN A 47 21.42 4.87 0.29
N GLU A 48 21.03 4.92 -0.99
CA GLU A 48 21.75 4.33 -2.13
C GLU A 48 21.99 2.80 -2.03
N LYS A 49 21.24 2.11 -1.16
CA LYS A 49 21.31 0.65 -1.00
C LYS A 49 20.45 -0.07 -2.04
N ILE A 50 20.90 -0.04 -3.30
CA ILE A 50 20.16 -0.54 -4.47
C ILE A 50 19.85 -2.04 -4.33
N GLU A 51 20.81 -2.85 -3.86
CA GLU A 51 20.61 -4.29 -3.71
C GLU A 51 19.52 -4.64 -2.70
N GLY A 52 19.48 -3.92 -1.57
CA GLY A 52 18.45 -4.07 -0.56
C GLY A 52 17.07 -3.69 -1.09
N ALA A 53 16.99 -2.59 -1.85
CA ALA A 53 15.75 -2.16 -2.48
C ALA A 53 15.23 -3.17 -3.52
N LYS A 54 16.12 -3.81 -4.30
CA LYS A 54 15.75 -4.88 -5.24
C LYS A 54 15.20 -6.11 -4.54
N LYS A 55 15.79 -6.52 -3.42
CA LYS A 55 15.32 -7.70 -2.64
C LYS A 55 13.91 -7.50 -2.07
N LEU A 56 13.54 -6.27 -1.72
CA LEU A 56 12.19 -5.96 -1.22
C LEU A 56 11.15 -5.76 -2.31
N LEU A 57 11.55 -5.55 -3.58
CA LEU A 57 10.64 -5.28 -4.68
C LEU A 57 9.63 -6.42 -4.95
N PRO A 58 10.02 -7.72 -4.94
CA PRO A 58 9.07 -8.83 -5.07
C PRO A 58 8.00 -8.83 -3.98
N GLN A 59 8.38 -8.53 -2.73
CA GLN A 59 7.44 -8.46 -1.62
C GLN A 59 6.43 -7.30 -1.79
N VAL A 60 6.87 -6.17 -2.32
CA VAL A 60 5.98 -5.05 -2.67
C VAL A 60 4.97 -5.48 -3.74
N TYR A 61 5.42 -6.20 -4.76
CA TYR A 61 4.53 -6.68 -5.83
C TYR A 61 3.48 -7.65 -5.30
N GLU A 62 3.91 -8.63 -4.52
CA GLU A 62 3.03 -9.62 -3.90
C GLU A 62 1.94 -8.95 -3.04
N LEU A 63 2.31 -8.01 -2.17
CA LEU A 63 1.35 -7.31 -1.32
C LEU A 63 0.38 -6.44 -2.11
N LEU A 64 0.84 -5.76 -3.16
CA LEU A 64 -0.02 -4.96 -4.03
C LEU A 64 -1.02 -5.83 -4.78
N ASP A 65 -0.61 -7.00 -5.29
CA ASP A 65 -1.50 -7.91 -6.01
C ASP A 65 -2.52 -8.58 -5.08
N LYS A 66 -2.10 -8.97 -3.87
CA LYS A 66 -3.03 -9.43 -2.82
C LYS A 66 -4.04 -8.33 -2.43
N ALA A 67 -3.61 -7.07 -2.41
CA ALA A 67 -4.50 -5.95 -2.14
C ALA A 67 -5.51 -5.70 -3.29
N VAL A 68 -5.14 -5.98 -4.54
CA VAL A 68 -6.07 -5.96 -5.68
C VAL A 68 -7.08 -7.10 -5.57
N LYS A 69 -6.61 -8.34 -5.31
CA LYS A 69 -7.49 -9.52 -5.19
C LYS A 69 -8.54 -9.36 -4.09
N THR A 70 -8.18 -8.73 -2.98
CA THR A 70 -9.11 -8.46 -1.87
C THR A 70 -10.01 -7.24 -2.10
N GLY A 71 -9.88 -6.53 -3.22
CA GLY A 71 -10.66 -5.35 -3.56
C GLY A 71 -10.28 -4.10 -2.75
N LEU A 72 -9.16 -4.12 -2.02
CA LEU A 72 -8.69 -2.98 -1.22
C LEU A 72 -8.22 -1.81 -2.11
N ILE A 73 -7.55 -2.13 -3.23
CA ILE A 73 -7.09 -1.16 -4.22
C ILE A 73 -7.51 -1.58 -5.63
N LYS A 74 -7.76 -0.61 -6.51
CA LYS A 74 -8.05 -0.88 -7.92
C LYS A 74 -6.78 -1.27 -8.69
N LYS A 75 -6.93 -2.09 -9.73
CA LYS A 75 -5.83 -2.56 -10.61
C LYS A 75 -4.88 -1.43 -11.03
N ASN A 76 -5.42 -0.31 -11.53
CA ASN A 76 -4.62 0.82 -11.99
C ASN A 76 -3.80 1.48 -10.86
N THR A 77 -4.31 1.45 -9.62
CA THR A 77 -3.58 1.99 -8.47
C THR A 77 -2.38 1.12 -8.12
N ALA A 78 -2.53 -0.20 -8.20
CA ALA A 78 -1.42 -1.14 -8.03
C ALA A 78 -0.39 -0.95 -9.14
N SER A 79 -0.81 -0.93 -10.41
CA SER A 79 0.10 -0.72 -11.55
C SER A 79 0.90 0.58 -11.46
N ARG A 80 0.25 1.70 -11.08
CA ARG A 80 0.95 2.97 -10.86
C ARG A 80 1.98 2.89 -9.74
N LYS A 81 1.67 2.21 -8.63
CA LYS A 81 2.60 2.05 -7.51
C LYS A 81 3.80 1.18 -7.91
N LYS A 82 3.57 0.06 -8.59
CA LYS A 82 4.63 -0.81 -9.13
C LYS A 82 5.57 -0.05 -10.04
N SER A 83 5.01 0.63 -11.05
CA SER A 83 5.77 1.43 -12.02
C SER A 83 6.60 2.53 -11.35
N ARG A 84 6.04 3.25 -10.38
CA ARG A 84 6.77 4.30 -9.65
C ARG A 84 7.96 3.76 -8.85
N MET A 85 7.83 2.60 -8.21
CA MET A 85 8.93 2.01 -7.44
C MET A 85 10.05 1.53 -8.37
N ALA A 86 9.69 0.82 -9.45
CA ALA A 86 10.66 0.36 -10.43
C ALA A 86 11.42 1.53 -11.09
N ARG A 87 10.72 2.59 -11.50
CA ARG A 87 11.33 3.80 -12.06
C ARG A 87 12.30 4.49 -11.11
N LEU A 88 11.99 4.50 -9.82
CA LEU A 88 12.80 5.16 -8.81
C LEU A 88 14.12 4.42 -8.58
N ILE A 89 14.10 3.08 -8.56
CA ILE A 89 15.31 2.26 -8.51
C ILE A 89 16.13 2.44 -9.80
N SER A 90 15.50 2.28 -10.96
CA SER A 90 16.17 2.37 -12.26
C SER A 90 16.83 3.73 -12.50
N ARG A 91 16.20 4.83 -12.06
CA ARG A 91 16.78 6.18 -12.18
C ARG A 91 18.13 6.30 -11.47
N ILE A 92 18.25 5.71 -10.28
CA ILE A 92 19.49 5.79 -9.49
C ILE A 92 20.55 4.88 -10.09
N GLU A 93 20.17 3.69 -10.56
CA GLU A 93 21.08 2.81 -11.29
C GLU A 93 21.67 3.46 -12.54
N LEU A 94 20.86 4.20 -13.30
CA LEU A 94 21.32 4.93 -14.47
C LEU A 94 22.26 6.09 -14.10
N GLY A 95 22.01 6.77 -12.98
CA GLY A 95 22.91 7.79 -12.44
C GLY A 95 24.30 7.24 -12.12
N SER A 96 24.36 6.09 -11.42
CA SER A 96 25.63 5.43 -11.08
C SER A 96 26.42 4.93 -12.30
N LYS A 97 25.74 4.58 -13.40
CA LYS A 97 26.39 4.10 -14.64
C LYS A 97 26.91 5.22 -15.53
N SER A 98 26.47 6.45 -15.34
CA SER A 98 26.90 7.61 -16.13
C SER A 98 28.14 8.32 -15.60
N GLN A 99 28.60 7.94 -14.40
CA GLN A 99 29.82 8.47 -13.76
C GLN A 99 31.00 7.50 -13.81
N GLN A 100 30.87 6.40 -14.56
CA GLN A 100 31.95 5.48 -14.93
C GLN A 100 32.33 5.69 -16.39
#